data_AF-A0A0C2HF94-F1
#
_entry.id   AF-A0A0C2HF94-F1
#
_cell.length_a   1.000
_cell.length_b   1.000
_cell.length_c   1.000
_cell.angle_alpha   90.00
_cell.angle_beta   90.00
_cell.angle_gamma   90.00
#
_symmetry.space_group_name_H-M   'P 1'
#
loop_
_entity.id
_entity.type
_entity.pdbx_description
1 polymer ?
#
loop_
_entity_poly.entity_id
_entity_poly.type
_entity_poly.pdbx_seq_one_letter_code
_entity_poly.pdbx_strand_id
1 'polypeptide(L)' 'MKQMHRIPDIGVCAGDLLGHLFWVPCNPKAVLTTEYGPEWYKDHPTEKYSWSSSQYNVKKNGKWTKEEMKEVYKIY' A
#
# COMPACT_ATOMS: atom_id res chain seq x y z
N MET A 1 -11.75 0.64 10.69
CA MET A 1 -10.50 1.32 11.13
C MET A 1 -10.06 2.22 10.00
N LYS A 2 -9.57 3.43 10.28
CA LYS A 2 -8.91 4.25 9.27
C LYS A 2 -7.50 3.68 9.08
N GLN A 3 -7.13 3.37 7.84
CA GLN A 3 -5.75 3.01 7.49
C GLN A 3 -5.08 4.21 6.86
N MET A 4 -3.79 4.39 7.15
CA MET A 4 -2.97 5.41 6.54
C MET A 4 -1.68 4.77 6.06
N HIS A 5 -1.41 4.94 4.77
CA HIS A 5 -0.15 4.58 4.13
C HIS A 5 0.69 5.85 4.01
N ARG A 6 2.00 5.72 4.20
CA ARG A 6 2.95 6.84 4.05
C ARG A 6 3.74 6.63 2.76
N ILE A 7 3.31 7.28 1.68
CA ILE A 7 3.95 7.16 0.38
C ILE A 7 4.99 8.29 0.24
N PRO A 8 6.24 8.00 -0.13
CA PRO A 8 7.25 9.03 -0.38
C PRO A 8 6.89 9.82 -1.65
N ASP A 9 7.18 11.13 -1.65
CA ASP A 9 7.09 11.93 -2.87
C ASP A 9 8.22 11.49 -3.82
N ILE A 10 7.82 10.91 -4.95
CA ILE A 10 8.69 10.23 -5.89
C ILE A 10 8.25 10.63 -7.29
N GLY A 11 9.18 11.22 -8.04
CA GLY A 11 8.94 11.56 -9.44
C GLY A 11 8.56 10.33 -10.27
N VAL A 12 7.87 10.57 -11.38
CA VAL A 12 7.50 9.55 -12.36
C VAL A 12 8.59 9.46 -13.43
N CYS A 13 9.09 8.25 -13.66
CA CYS A 13 10.06 7.90 -14.68
C CYS A 13 9.46 6.85 -15.63
N ALA A 14 10.10 6.61 -16.77
CA ALA A 14 9.75 5.52 -17.66
C ALA A 14 10.66 4.30 -17.39
N GLY A 15 10.11 3.10 -17.43
CA GLY A 15 10.83 1.84 -17.32
C GLY A 15 10.38 0.86 -18.39
N ASP A 16 11.28 0.00 -18.85
CA ASP A 16 10.94 -1.13 -19.71
C ASP A 16 10.65 -2.36 -18.86
N LEU A 17 9.52 -3.02 -19.14
CA LEU A 17 9.19 -4.32 -18.59
C LEU A 17 8.80 -5.24 -19.74
N LEU A 18 9.68 -6.19 -20.07
CA LEU A 18 9.48 -7.18 -21.13
C LEU A 18 9.22 -6.53 -22.51
N GLY A 19 9.91 -5.42 -22.83
CA GLY A 19 9.76 -4.71 -24.10
C GLY A 19 8.59 -3.72 -24.15
N HIS A 20 7.92 -3.49 -23.03
CA HIS A 20 6.83 -2.53 -22.91
C HIS A 20 7.23 -1.39 -21.98
N LEU A 21 6.93 -0.15 -22.41
CA LEU A 21 7.21 1.04 -21.62
C LEU A 21 6.11 1.26 -20.57
N PHE A 22 6.50 1.39 -19.31
CA PHE A 22 5.64 1.68 -18.17
C PHE A 22 6.09 2.93 -17.43
N TRP A 23 5.14 3.62 -16.82
CA TRP A 23 5.41 4.70 -15.90
C TRP A 23 5.65 4.13 -14.51
N VAL A 24 6.83 4.34 -13.96
CA VAL A 24 7.28 3.79 -12.69
C VAL A 24 7.85 4.91 -11.80
N PRO A 25 7.91 4.70 -10.48
CA PRO A 25 8.74 5.51 -9.61
C PRO A 25 10.16 5.70 -10.16
N CYS A 26 10.71 6.92 -10.07
CA CYS A 26 12.14 7.13 -10.36
C CYS A 26 13.06 6.39 -9.37
N ASN A 27 12.55 6.04 -8.18
CA ASN A 27 13.23 5.16 -7.23
C ASN A 27 12.30 4.01 -6.80
N PRO A 28 12.15 2.95 -7.63
CA PRO A 28 11.25 1.83 -7.34
C PRO A 28 11.59 1.13 -6.03
N LYS A 29 12.89 0.99 -5.71
CA LYS A 29 13.35 0.33 -4.50
C LYS A 29 12.87 1.05 -3.23
N ALA A 30 12.87 2.38 -3.22
CA ALA A 30 12.37 3.15 -2.07
C ALA A 30 10.88 2.94 -1.84
N VAL A 31 10.09 2.90 -2.91
CA VAL A 31 8.64 2.60 -2.83
C VAL A 31 8.42 1.19 -2.33
N LEU A 32 9.07 0.19 -2.94
CA LEU A 32 8.95 -1.22 -2.55
C LEU A 32 9.30 -1.43 -1.07
N THR A 33 10.43 -0.87 -0.63
CA THR A 33 10.89 -1.00 0.76
C THR A 33 9.95 -0.30 1.74
N THR A 34 9.34 0.82 1.34
CA THR A 34 8.40 1.57 2.17
C THR A 34 7.08 0.83 2.32
N GLU A 35 6.52 0.33 1.21
CA GLU A 35 5.21 -0.32 1.18
C GLU A 35 5.24 -1.75 1.73
N TYR A 36 6.24 -2.54 1.31
CA TYR A 36 6.34 -3.98 1.57
C TYR A 36 7.43 -4.35 2.58
N GLY A 37 8.29 -3.41 2.98
CA GLY A 37 9.35 -3.64 3.95
C GLY A 37 10.68 -4.08 3.34
N PRO A 38 11.73 -4.29 4.17
CA PRO A 38 13.08 -4.63 3.70
C PRO A 38 13.15 -5.99 2.99
N GLU A 39 12.22 -6.89 3.28
CA GLU A 39 12.11 -8.22 2.67
C GLU A 39 10.97 -8.30 1.65
N TRP A 40 10.70 -7.20 0.93
CA TRP A 40 9.61 -7.09 -0.07
C TRP A 40 9.59 -8.19 -1.15
N TYR A 41 10.72 -8.86 -1.38
CA TYR A 41 10.89 -9.95 -2.33
C TYR A 41 10.47 -11.32 -1.78
N LYS A 42 10.11 -11.41 -0.50
CA LYS A 42 9.56 -12.62 0.12
C LYS A 42 8.04 -12.56 0.11
N ASP A 43 7.42 -13.62 -0.40
CA ASP A 43 5.98 -13.72 -0.39
C ASP A 43 5.44 -13.86 1.05
N HIS A 44 4.36 -13.13 1.33
CA HIS A 44 3.63 -13.29 2.58
C HIS A 44 2.66 -14.49 2.45
N PRO A 45 2.65 -15.45 3.39
CA PRO A 45 1.71 -16.57 3.34
C PRO A 45 0.25 -16.10 3.30
N THR A 46 -0.49 -16.49 2.26
CA THR A 46 -1.88 -16.06 2.03
C THR A 46 -2.81 -16.49 3.15
N GLU A 47 -2.61 -17.69 3.72
CA GLU A 47 -3.41 -18.21 4.83
C GLU A 47 -3.37 -17.32 6.09
N LYS A 48 -2.32 -16.51 6.23
CA LYS A 48 -2.10 -15.62 7.38
C LYS A 48 -2.23 -14.13 7.01
N TYR A 49 -2.66 -13.83 5.78
CA TYR A 49 -2.70 -12.47 5.29
C TYR A 49 -3.96 -11.74 5.79
N SER A 50 -3.76 -10.63 6.48
CA SER A 50 -4.79 -9.66 6.82
C SER A 50 -4.51 -8.37 6.07
N TRP A 51 -5.42 -8.00 5.15
CA TRP A 51 -5.35 -6.75 4.40
C TRP A 51 -5.18 -5.52 5.30
N SER A 52 -5.68 -5.60 6.54
CA SER A 52 -5.72 -4.48 7.49
C SER A 52 -4.53 -4.38 8.43
N SER A 53 -3.62 -5.34 8.41
CA SER A 53 -2.52 -5.39 9.38
C SER A 53 -1.23 -6.06 8.90
N SER A 54 -1.26 -6.88 7.86
CA SER A 54 -0.08 -7.64 7.40
C SER A 54 0.88 -6.81 6.53
N GLN A 55 0.39 -5.74 5.90
CA GLN A 55 1.23 -4.85 5.09
C GLN A 55 2.17 -4.04 5.98
N TYR A 56 3.42 -3.86 5.54
CA TYR A 56 4.48 -3.20 6.32
C TYR A 56 4.17 -1.72 6.61
N ASN A 57 3.64 -0.99 5.63
CA ASN A 57 3.35 0.44 5.77
C ASN A 57 1.99 0.77 6.41
N VAL A 58 1.20 -0.21 6.83
CA VAL A 58 -0.13 0.07 7.40
C VAL A 58 0.02 0.66 8.80
N LYS A 59 -0.47 1.91 8.94
CA LYS A 59 -0.53 2.61 10.23
C LYS A 59 -1.98 2.73 10.69
N LYS A 60 -2.20 2.51 11.99
CA LYS A 60 -3.51 2.78 12.62
C LYS A 60 -3.77 4.28 12.54
N ASN A 61 -4.81 4.70 11.81
CA ASN A 61 -5.18 6.10 11.63
C ASN A 61 -6.45 6.48 12.42
N GLY A 62 -6.60 5.91 13.62
CA GLY A 62 -7.80 6.10 14.43
C GLY A 62 -8.99 5.25 13.97
N LYS A 63 -10.15 5.56 14.54
CA LYS A 63 -11.42 4.86 14.30
C LYS A 63 -12.44 5.86 13.77
N TRP A 64 -13.27 5.40 12.84
CA TRP A 64 -14.48 6.12 12.47
C TRP A 64 -15.43 6.13 13.68
N THR A 65 -16.09 7.27 13.90
CA THR A 65 -17.25 7.39 14.78
C THR A 65 -18.43 6.61 14.22
N LYS A 66 -19.49 6.42 15.03
CA LYS A 66 -20.68 5.68 14.59
C LYS A 66 -21.40 6.43 13.45
N GLU A 67 -21.35 7.76 13.50
CA GLU A 67 -21.96 8.66 12.55
C GLU A 67 -21.21 8.62 11.21
N GLU A 68 -19.88 8.77 11.23
CA GLU A 68 -19.06 8.66 10.01
C GLU A 68 -19.23 7.26 9.37
N MET A 69 -19.27 6.18 10.16
CA MET A 69 -19.44 4.82 9.63
C MET A 69 -20.70 4.63 8.80
N LYS A 70 -21.79 5.36 9.08
CA LYS A 70 -23.03 5.30 8.28
C LYS A 70 -22.83 5.87 6.89
N GLU A 71 -21.93 6.82 6.71
CA GLU A 71 -21.62 7.43 5.42
C GLU A 71 -20.66 6.56 4.59
N VAL A 72 -19.67 5.96 5.25
CA VAL A 72 -18.62 5.19 4.55
C VAL A 72 -19.05 3.76 4.24
N TYR A 73 -19.90 3.15 5.06
CA TYR A 73 -20.36 1.76 4.87
C TYR A 73 -21.60 1.71 3.96
N LYS A 74 -21.37 1.79 2.64
CA LYS A 74 -22.42 1.63 1.63
C LYS A 74 -22.52 0.16 1.21
N ILE A 75 -23.67 -0.45 1.46
CA ILE A 75 -24.03 -1.76 0.91
C ILE A 75 -24.78 -1.48 -0.39
N TYR A 76 -24.29 -2.01 -1.51
CA TYR A 76 -24.94 -1.99 -2.82
C TYR A 76 -25.68 -3.30 -3.05
#